data_AF-A0A348MZD6-F1
#
_entry.id   AF-A0A348MZD6-F1
#
_cell.length_a   1.000
_cell.length_b   1.000
_cell.length_c   1.000
_cell.angle_alpha   90.00
_cell.angle_beta   90.00
_cell.angle_gamma   90.00
#
_symmetry.space_group_name_H-M   'P 1'
#
loop_
_entity.id
_entity.type
_entity.pdbx_description
1 polymer ?
#
loop_
_entity_poly.entity_id
_entity_poly.type
_entity_poly.pdbx_seq_one_letter_code
_entity_poly.pdbx_strand_id
1 'polypeptide(L)'
;VLIDTVGYKAFHNIIFEVLGENGYVGLFFYLGMLCYIFFSNLRNAKSADPNIQGLARACIVSLLVYCGGGMFVNYSMYPWLYFVFGITVSLNYYRESQQLESANQLTNTQTKEKELANLRMSDYSHITPSRPY
;
A
#
# COMPACT_ATOMS: atom_id res chain seq x y z
N VAL A 1 -54.06 20.26 -20.09
CA VAL A 1 -52.97 19.29 -20.35
C VAL A 1 -52.14 19.21 -19.08
N LEU A 2 -52.30 18.14 -18.30
CA LEU A 2 -51.46 17.88 -17.13
C LEU A 2 -50.12 17.38 -17.68
N ILE A 3 -49.07 18.18 -17.53
CA ILE A 3 -47.71 17.76 -17.88
C ILE A 3 -47.23 16.95 -16.68
N ASP A 4 -47.41 15.63 -16.76
CA ASP A 4 -46.75 14.69 -15.87
C ASP A 4 -45.26 14.70 -16.24
N THR A 5 -44.51 15.65 -15.66
CA THR A 5 -43.06 15.51 -15.64
C THR A 5 -42.77 14.38 -14.68
N VAL A 6 -42.82 13.15 -15.20
CA VAL A 6 -42.15 11.99 -14.62
C VAL A 6 -40.74 12.44 -14.33
N GLY A 7 -40.50 12.84 -13.08
CA GLY A 7 -39.24 13.40 -12.65
C GLY A 7 -38.18 12.36 -12.96
N TYR A 8 -37.39 12.64 -13.99
CA TYR A 8 -36.18 11.88 -14.25
C TYR A 8 -35.40 12.03 -12.96
N LYS A 9 -35.43 11.00 -12.11
CA LYS A 9 -34.58 10.92 -10.95
C LYS A 9 -33.18 10.85 -11.53
N ALA A 10 -32.57 12.01 -11.74
CA ALA A 10 -31.18 12.14 -12.09
C ALA A 10 -30.44 11.43 -10.97
N PHE A 11 -30.01 10.20 -11.25
CA PHE A 11 -29.20 9.43 -10.34
C PHE A 11 -27.87 10.19 -10.23
N HIS A 12 -27.78 11.06 -9.22
CA HIS A 12 -26.59 11.82 -8.85
C HIS A 12 -25.64 10.92 -8.08
N ASN A 13 -25.11 9.87 -8.72
CA ASN A 13 -24.16 8.98 -8.09
C ASN A 13 -23.21 8.42 -9.13
N ILE A 14 -21.93 8.57 -8.86
CA ILE A 14 -20.81 8.09 -9.67
C ILE A 14 -20.92 6.60 -10.04
N ILE A 15 -21.55 5.78 -9.19
CA ILE A 15 -21.76 4.34 -9.45
C ILE A 15 -22.74 4.11 -10.61
N PHE A 16 -23.82 4.90 -10.70
CA PHE A 16 -24.79 4.80 -11.80
C PHE A 16 -24.24 5.43 -13.09
N GLU A 17 -23.40 6.45 -12.96
CA GLU A 17 -22.66 7.03 -14.08
C GLU A 17 -21.70 6.01 -14.70
N VAL A 18 -20.83 5.37 -13.89
CA VAL A 18 -19.92 4.31 -14.36
C VAL A 18 -20.69 3.12 -14.93
N LEU A 19 -21.80 2.73 -14.31
CA LEU A 19 -22.66 1.64 -14.79
C LEU A 19 -23.36 2.00 -16.11
N GLY A 20 -23.71 3.27 -16.31
CA GLY A 20 -24.32 3.77 -17.55
C GLY A 20 -23.33 3.94 -18.70
N GLU A 21 -22.11 4.39 -18.41
CA GLU A 21 -21.07 4.64 -19.42
C GLU A 21 -20.32 3.37 -19.83
N ASN A 22 -19.90 2.55 -18.85
CA ASN A 22 -19.01 1.41 -19.06
C ASN A 22 -19.67 0.05 -18.75
N GLY A 23 -20.95 0.06 -18.35
CA GLY A 23 -21.67 -1.14 -17.97
C GLY A 23 -21.18 -1.77 -16.67
N TYR A 24 -21.62 -3.01 -16.42
CA TYR A 24 -21.21 -3.78 -15.24
C TYR A 24 -19.70 -4.06 -15.20
N VAL A 25 -19.03 -4.11 -16.36
CA VAL A 25 -17.59 -4.34 -16.46
C VAL A 25 -16.81 -3.16 -15.90
N GLY A 26 -17.14 -1.93 -16.31
CA GLY A 26 -16.49 -0.74 -15.77
C GLY A 26 -16.72 -0.58 -14.28
N LEU A 27 -17.93 -0.89 -13.81
CA LEU A 27 -18.24 -0.87 -12.39
C LEU A 27 -17.38 -1.87 -11.60
N PHE A 28 -17.18 -3.07 -12.12
CA PHE A 28 -16.33 -4.09 -11.50
C PHE A 28 -14.88 -3.60 -11.35
N PHE A 29 -14.30 -2.99 -12.40
CA PHE A 29 -12.95 -2.43 -12.32
C PHE A 29 -12.86 -1.23 -11.37
N TYR A 30 -13.85 -0.34 -11.40
CA TYR A 30 -13.91 0.82 -10.52
C TYR A 30 -13.94 0.40 -9.03
N LEU A 31 -14.83 -0.54 -8.69
CA LEU A 31 -14.93 -1.08 -7.34
C LEU A 31 -13.67 -1.86 -6.95
N GLY A 32 -13.14 -2.66 -7.87
CA GLY A 32 -11.89 -3.39 -7.67
C GLY A 32 -10.71 -2.47 -7.36
N MET A 33 -10.60 -1.33 -8.06
CA MET A 33 -9.56 -0.34 -7.81
C MET A 33 -9.74 0.34 -6.46
N LEU A 34 -10.96 0.75 -6.10
CA LEU A 34 -11.27 1.31 -4.79
C LEU A 34 -10.92 0.34 -3.66
N CYS A 35 -11.31 -0.94 -3.80
CA CYS A 35 -10.97 -1.99 -2.86
C CYS A 35 -9.45 -2.17 -2.76
N TYR A 36 -8.73 -2.22 -3.88
CA TYR A 36 -7.28 -2.35 -3.89
C TYR A 36 -6.60 -1.22 -3.11
N ILE A 37 -6.97 0.04 -3.39
CA ILE A 37 -6.43 1.21 -2.67
C ILE A 37 -6.74 1.09 -1.19
N PHE A 38 -7.98 0.77 -0.83
CA PHE A 38 -8.42 0.69 0.56
C PHE A 38 -7.69 -0.41 1.34
N PHE A 39 -7.67 -1.65 0.83
CA PHE A 39 -7.01 -2.78 1.49
C PHE A 39 -5.49 -2.59 1.58
N SER A 40 -4.88 -2.05 0.52
CA SER A 40 -3.45 -1.77 0.52
C SER A 40 -3.07 -0.72 1.56
N ASN A 41 -3.79 0.41 1.61
CA ASN A 41 -3.54 1.43 2.61
C ASN A 41 -3.88 0.94 4.03
N LEU A 42 -4.90 0.08 4.20
CA LEU A 42 -5.23 -0.48 5.51
C LEU A 42 -4.11 -1.38 6.03
N ARG A 43 -3.45 -2.15 5.15
CA ARG A 43 -2.25 -2.91 5.48
C ARG A 43 -1.09 -1.98 5.82
N ASN A 44 -0.91 -0.88 5.10
CA ASN A 44 0.15 0.10 5.35
C ASN A 44 -0.09 0.90 6.65
N ALA A 45 -1.34 1.13 7.03
CA ALA A 45 -1.72 1.79 8.27
C ALA A 45 -1.38 0.96 9.53
N LYS A 46 -1.16 -0.35 9.38
CA LYS A 46 -0.67 -1.24 10.46
C LYS A 46 0.86 -1.31 10.54
N SER A 47 1.59 -0.54 9.72
CA SER A 47 3.06 -0.50 9.79
C SER A 47 3.55 0.07 11.11
N ALA A 48 4.72 -0.38 11.54
CA ALA A 48 5.43 0.19 12.70
C ALA A 48 5.98 1.60 12.42
N ASP A 49 6.22 1.94 11.14
CA ASP A 49 6.76 3.24 10.75
C ASP A 49 5.66 4.34 10.79
N PRO A 50 5.81 5.37 11.65
CA PRO A 50 4.81 6.42 11.81
C PRO A 50 4.55 7.23 10.54
N ASN A 51 5.57 7.43 9.70
CA ASN A 51 5.45 8.21 8.47
C ASN A 51 4.57 7.48 7.45
N ILE A 52 4.79 6.18 7.31
CA ILE A 52 4.04 5.30 6.41
C ILE A 52 2.60 5.15 6.90
N GLN A 53 2.43 5.01 8.22
CA GLN A 53 1.10 4.94 8.83
C GLN A 53 0.31 6.24 8.64
N GLY A 54 0.94 7.41 8.85
CA GLY A 54 0.30 8.71 8.67
C GLY A 54 -0.18 8.92 7.24
N LEU A 55 0.69 8.64 6.26
CA LEU A 55 0.35 8.81 4.85
C LEU A 55 -0.73 7.82 4.39
N ALA A 56 -0.67 6.56 4.84
CA ALA A 56 -1.68 5.55 4.52
C ALA A 56 -3.06 5.92 5.09
N ARG A 57 -3.11 6.44 6.33
CA ARG A 57 -4.36 6.93 6.94
C ARG A 57 -4.92 8.14 6.20
N ALA A 58 -4.07 9.09 5.81
CA ALA A 58 -4.49 10.23 5.01
C ALA A 58 -5.11 9.78 3.67
N CYS A 59 -4.48 8.81 2.99
CA CYS A 59 -5.02 8.23 1.75
C CYS A 59 -6.39 7.56 1.96
N ILE A 60 -6.59 6.83 3.07
CA ILE A 60 -7.89 6.24 3.41
C ILE A 60 -8.95 7.30 3.63
N VAL A 61 -8.62 8.38 4.37
CA VAL A 61 -9.56 9.48 4.62
C VAL A 61 -9.92 10.19 3.32
N SER A 62 -8.93 10.51 2.46
CA SER A 62 -9.18 11.09 1.15
C SER A 62 -10.05 10.19 0.27
N LEU A 63 -9.85 8.87 0.32
CA LEU A 63 -10.67 7.90 -0.40
C LEU A 63 -12.11 7.86 0.13
N LEU A 64 -12.30 7.90 1.44
CA LEU A 64 -13.60 7.96 2.09
C LEU A 64 -14.36 9.24 1.75
N VAL A 65 -13.68 10.39 1.74
CA VAL A 65 -14.23 11.67 1.31
C VAL A 65 -14.61 11.63 -0.16
N TYR A 66 -13.78 11.00 -1.01
CA TYR A 66 -14.09 10.82 -2.42
C TYR A 66 -15.31 9.91 -2.64
N CYS A 67 -15.40 8.76 -1.95
CA CYS A 67 -16.56 7.89 -2.02
C CYS A 67 -17.83 8.57 -1.48
N GLY A 68 -17.72 9.28 -0.35
CA GLY A 68 -18.83 10.04 0.22
C GLY A 68 -19.30 11.19 -0.68
N GLY A 69 -18.37 11.93 -1.28
CA GLY A 69 -18.67 13.00 -2.23
C GLY A 69 -19.21 12.49 -3.57
N GLY A 70 -18.72 11.34 -4.04
CA GLY A 70 -19.18 10.67 -5.27
C GLY A 70 -20.61 10.13 -5.20
N MET A 71 -21.20 10.05 -4.00
CA MET A 71 -22.63 9.76 -3.83
C MET A 71 -23.54 10.97 -4.10
N PHE A 72 -22.98 12.18 -4.21
CA PHE A 72 -23.72 13.43 -4.47
C PHE A 72 -23.29 14.14 -5.77
N VAL A 73 -22.11 13.82 -6.31
CA VAL A 73 -21.52 14.48 -7.48
C VAL A 73 -21.10 13.43 -8.52
N ASN A 74 -21.49 13.65 -9.77
CA ASN A 74 -21.04 12.85 -10.93
C ASN A 74 -19.67 13.38 -11.40
N TYR A 75 -18.62 12.59 -11.16
CA TYR A 75 -17.26 12.87 -11.60
C TYR A 75 -16.48 11.56 -11.81
N SER A 76 -17.10 10.63 -12.54
CA SER A 76 -16.62 9.28 -12.88
C SER A 76 -15.13 9.20 -13.27
N MET A 77 -14.62 10.17 -14.04
CA MET A 77 -13.22 10.19 -14.52
C MET A 77 -12.34 11.28 -13.89
N TYR A 78 -12.63 11.71 -12.66
CA TYR A 78 -11.77 12.73 -12.06
C TYR A 78 -10.34 12.19 -11.82
N PRO A 79 -9.28 12.93 -12.22
CA PRO A 79 -7.88 12.50 -12.05
C PRO A 79 -7.47 12.17 -10.61
N TRP A 80 -8.24 12.66 -9.63
CA TRP A 80 -7.99 12.48 -8.20
C TRP A 80 -7.78 11.02 -7.78
N LEU A 81 -8.59 10.11 -8.31
CA LEU A 81 -8.50 8.69 -7.96
C LEU A 81 -7.16 8.09 -8.42
N TYR A 82 -6.65 8.53 -9.57
CA TYR A 82 -5.35 8.12 -10.08
C TYR A 82 -4.19 8.67 -9.24
N PHE A 83 -4.30 9.89 -8.72
CA PHE A 83 -3.29 10.44 -7.80
C PHE A 83 -3.22 9.62 -6.49
N VAL A 84 -4.36 9.32 -5.87
CA VAL A 84 -4.41 8.51 -4.64
C VAL A 84 -3.87 7.10 -4.90
N PHE A 85 -4.17 6.52 -6.05
CA PHE A 85 -3.62 5.24 -6.46
C PHE A 85 -2.10 5.29 -6.63
N GLY A 86 -1.57 6.29 -7.33
CA GLY A 86 -0.13 6.48 -7.51
C GLY A 86 0.60 6.62 -6.18
N ILE A 87 0.07 7.43 -5.25
CA ILE A 87 0.62 7.58 -3.90
C ILE A 87 0.63 6.23 -3.16
N THR A 88 -0.47 5.47 -3.26
CA THR A 88 -0.58 4.15 -2.61
C THR A 88 0.48 3.16 -3.14
N VAL A 89 0.68 3.12 -4.46
CA VAL A 89 1.68 2.26 -5.10
C VAL A 89 3.09 2.66 -4.70
N SER A 90 3.41 3.96 -4.77
CA SER A 90 4.72 4.49 -4.34
C SER A 90 5.00 4.19 -2.87
N LEU A 91 3.98 4.29 -2.00
CA LEU A 91 4.10 3.98 -0.59
C LEU A 91 4.37 2.47 -0.37
N ASN A 92 3.70 1.59 -1.12
CA ASN A 92 3.98 0.15 -1.06
C ASN A 92 5.41 -0.17 -1.48
N TYR A 93 5.87 0.42 -2.58
CA TYR A 93 7.23 0.22 -3.08
C TYR A 93 8.27 0.68 -2.05
N TYR A 94 8.04 1.85 -1.44
CA TYR A 94 8.91 2.37 -0.38
C TYR A 94 8.94 1.46 0.87
N ARG A 95 7.81 0.87 1.25
CA ARG A 95 7.78 -0.11 2.36
C ARG A 95 8.61 -1.35 2.06
N GLU A 96 8.53 -1.84 0.83
CA GLU A 96 9.25 -3.03 0.39
C GLU A 96 10.76 -2.77 0.37
N SER A 97 11.21 -1.62 -0.15
CA SER A 97 12.64 -1.27 -0.15
C SER A 97 13.20 -1.19 1.28
N GLN A 98 12.48 -0.55 2.21
CA GLN A 98 12.88 -0.45 3.61
C GLN A 98 13.03 -1.83 4.29
N GLN A 99 12.15 -2.78 3.96
CA GLN A 99 12.23 -4.15 4.49
C GLN A 99 13.42 -4.92 3.92
N LEU A 100 13.69 -4.74 2.62
CA LEU A 100 14.84 -5.36 1.95
C LEU A 100 16.17 -4.83 2.49
N GLU A 101 16.29 -3.51 2.70
CA GLU A 101 17.50 -2.92 3.29
C GLU A 101 17.74 -3.41 4.72
N SER A 102 16.68 -3.51 5.53
CA SER A 102 16.75 -4.06 6.88
C SER A 102 17.21 -5.52 6.88
N ALA A 103 16.68 -6.35 5.97
CA ALA A 103 17.04 -7.76 5.85
C ALA A 103 18.50 -7.96 5.37
N ASN A 104 18.96 -7.13 4.42
CA ASN A 104 20.33 -7.16 3.92
C ASN A 104 21.34 -6.77 5.02
N GLN A 105 21.03 -5.77 5.85
CA GLN A 105 21.89 -5.36 6.97
C GLN A 105 22.06 -6.46 8.03
N LEU A 106 20.97 -7.17 8.37
CA LEU A 106 21.03 -8.32 9.28
C LEU A 106 21.91 -9.44 8.71
N THR A 107 21.76 -9.74 7.43
CA THR A 107 22.54 -10.79 6.73
C THR A 107 24.04 -10.45 6.67
N ASN A 108 24.38 -9.20 6.38
CA ASN A 108 25.77 -8.73 6.34
C ASN A 108 26.43 -8.75 7.73
N THR A 109 25.70 -8.36 8.77
CA THR A 109 26.19 -8.42 10.16
C THR A 109 26.48 -9.86 10.58
N GLN A 110 25.55 -10.78 10.31
CA GLN A 110 25.71 -12.21 10.61
C GLN A 110 26.89 -12.84 9.87
N THR A 111 27.10 -12.46 8.61
CA THR A 111 28.25 -12.94 7.82
C THR A 111 29.57 -12.47 8.43
N LYS A 112 29.64 -11.20 8.81
CA LYS A 112 30.83 -10.61 9.44
C LYS A 112 31.15 -11.23 10.80
N GLU A 113 30.13 -11.53 11.61
CA GLU A 113 30.30 -12.23 12.89
C GLU A 113 30.85 -13.65 12.71
N LYS A 114 30.37 -14.39 11.71
CA LYS A 114 30.87 -15.73 11.37
C LYS A 114 32.33 -15.70 10.91
N GLU A 115 32.71 -14.74 10.09
CA GLU A 115 34.11 -14.56 9.66
C GLU A 115 35.02 -14.24 10.86
N LEU A 116 34.59 -13.33 11.74
CA LEU A 116 35.37 -12.96 12.93
C LEU A 116 35.52 -14.14 13.90
N ALA A 117 34.49 -14.98 14.04
CA ALA A 117 34.55 -16.19 14.86
C ALA A 117 35.53 -17.22 14.28
N ASN A 118 35.53 -17.43 12.96
CA ASN A 118 36.49 -18.31 12.29
C ASN A 118 37.94 -17.83 12.44
N LEU A 119 38.18 -16.51 12.32
CA LEU A 119 39.51 -15.93 12.53
C LEU A 119 40.00 -16.13 13.97
N ARG A 120 39.14 -15.90 14.98
CA ARG A 120 39.47 -16.17 16.39
C ARG A 120 39.79 -17.64 16.64
N MET A 121 39.02 -18.56 16.08
CA MET A 121 39.28 -20.01 16.23
C MET A 121 40.59 -20.44 15.58
N SER A 122 40.96 -19.85 14.43
CA SER A 122 42.26 -20.10 13.79
C SER A 122 43.42 -19.64 14.67
N ASP A 123 43.31 -18.47 15.29
CA ASP A 123 44.36 -17.91 16.15
C ASP A 123 44.59 -18.77 17.41
N TYR A 124 43.52 -19.33 18.00
CA TYR A 124 43.60 -20.24 19.14
C TYR A 124 44.27 -21.59 18.83
N SER A 125 44.31 -22.03 17.57
CA SER A 125 44.93 -23.30 17.19
C SER A 125 46.45 -23.32 17.37
N HIS A 126 47.10 -22.16 17.41
CA HIS A 126 48.55 -22.03 17.62
C HIS A 126 48.97 -21.92 19.10
N ILE A 127 48.00 -21.74 20.02
CA ILE A 127 48.26 -21.45 21.45
C ILE A 127 47.95 -22.66 22.35
N THR A 128 47.75 -23.85 21.79
CA THR A 128 47.62 -25.07 22.59
C THR A 128 49.01 -25.64 22.86
N PRO A 129 49.61 -25.43 24.06
CA PRO A 129 50.77 -26.21 24.45
C PRO A 129 50.32 -27.67 24.54
N SER A 130 50.94 -28.51 23.71
CA SER A 130 50.88 -29.97 23.85
C SER A 130 51.18 -30.32 25.30
N ARG A 131 50.16 -30.73 26.06
CA ARG A 131 50.34 -31.24 27.43
C ARG A 131 51.30 -32.44 27.35
N PRO A 132 52.49 -32.39 27.98
CA PRO A 132 53.29 -33.58 28.13
C PRO A 132 52.58 -34.47 29.16
N TYR A 133 52.21 -35.67 28.70
CA TYR A 133 51.80 -36.80 29.51
C TYR A 133 53.02 -37.44 30.19
#